data_AF-A0AAU2L8C8-F1
#
_entry.id   AF-A0AAU2L8C8-F1
#
_cell.length_a   1.000
_cell.length_b   1.000
_cell.length_c   1.000
_cell.angle_alpha   90.00
_cell.angle_beta   90.00
_cell.angle_gamma   90.00
#
_symmetry.space_group_name_H-M   'P 1'
#
loop_
_entity.id
_entity.type
_entity.pdbx_description
1 polymer ?
#
loop_
_entity_poly.entity_id
_entity_poly.type
_entity_poly.pdbx_seq_one_letter_code
_entity_poly.pdbx_strand_id
1 'polypeptide(L)'
;MMDADRGDDVYQPQQPEASDLAEQLDIEDTLDNRQLTDALDEGYSPPERPWAVEDRGTTAAEQHDGESLDGRLARELPDSSDTVGDGIGDLPDGDGELWDTEVGTVRAGRLTRQLDIDEPDTMAGEDVGIDGAAASAEEAAMHVVSDGRI
;
A
#
# COMPACT_ATOMS: atom_id res chain seq x y z
N MET A 1 64.64 -11.11 -13.45
CA MET A 1 64.72 -9.66 -13.66
C MET A 1 64.05 -9.40 -15.00
N MET A 2 62.85 -8.82 -15.12
CA MET A 2 62.01 -8.07 -14.20
C MET A 2 60.58 -8.62 -14.16
N ASP A 3 59.93 -8.35 -13.04
CA ASP A 3 58.61 -8.79 -12.62
C ASP A 3 57.46 -8.13 -13.39
N ALA A 4 56.32 -8.80 -13.35
CA ALA A 4 55.04 -8.34 -13.86
C ALA A 4 54.53 -7.15 -13.02
N ASP A 5 54.59 -5.94 -13.58
CA ASP A 5 53.87 -4.78 -13.04
C ASP A 5 52.66 -4.52 -13.95
N ARG A 6 51.57 -5.23 -13.65
CA ARG A 6 50.25 -5.05 -14.24
C ARG A 6 49.46 -4.12 -13.33
N GLY A 7 49.01 -2.99 -13.87
CA GLY A 7 47.67 -2.49 -13.59
C GLY A 7 47.51 -1.48 -12.46
N ASP A 8 48.45 -0.55 -12.28
CA ASP A 8 48.30 0.57 -11.33
C ASP A 8 47.78 1.88 -11.97
N ASP A 9 47.54 1.91 -13.29
CA ASP A 9 47.08 3.12 -14.00
C ASP A 9 45.54 3.28 -14.03
N VAL A 10 44.78 2.49 -13.28
CA VAL A 10 43.33 2.70 -13.17
C VAL A 10 43.11 3.85 -12.21
N TYR A 11 42.49 4.94 -12.70
CA TYR A 11 41.93 5.99 -11.84
C TYR A 11 41.05 5.33 -10.78
N GLN A 12 41.57 5.19 -9.57
CA GLN A 12 40.73 4.95 -8.41
C GLN A 12 40.05 6.28 -8.12
N PRO A 13 38.70 6.35 -8.11
CA PRO A 13 38.06 7.53 -7.58
C PRO A 13 38.62 7.72 -6.16
N GLN A 14 39.24 8.88 -5.91
CA GLN A 14 39.59 9.22 -4.55
C GLN A 14 38.28 9.16 -3.79
N GLN A 15 38.20 8.23 -2.83
CA GLN A 15 37.08 8.25 -1.91
C GLN A 15 37.10 9.66 -1.32
N PRO A 16 35.98 10.40 -1.37
CA PRO A 16 35.95 11.70 -0.72
C PRO A 16 36.47 11.49 0.70
N GLU A 17 37.45 12.31 1.10
CA GLU A 17 37.95 12.41 2.47
C GLU A 17 36.77 12.16 3.38
N ALA A 18 36.82 11.04 4.11
CA ALA A 18 35.71 10.39 4.80
C ALA A 18 34.46 11.27 4.83
N SER A 19 33.43 10.95 4.03
CA SER A 19 32.10 11.52 4.26
C SER A 19 31.91 11.50 5.76
N ASP A 20 31.87 12.67 6.40
CA ASP A 20 31.74 12.77 7.85
C ASP A 20 30.65 11.76 8.18
N LEU A 21 31.02 10.71 8.93
CA LEU A 21 30.07 9.71 9.40
C LEU A 21 28.96 10.57 9.97
N ALA A 22 27.79 10.61 9.33
CA ALA A 22 26.75 11.57 9.65
C ALA A 22 26.64 11.57 11.17
N GLU A 23 27.15 12.64 11.81
CA GLU A 23 27.34 12.62 13.25
C GLU A 23 25.95 12.35 13.83
N GLN A 24 25.85 11.26 14.57
CA GLN A 24 24.56 10.86 15.12
C GLN A 24 24.15 12.00 16.04
N LEU A 25 23.04 12.68 15.68
CA LEU A 25 22.57 13.85 16.40
C LEU A 25 22.29 13.45 17.85
N ASP A 26 22.68 14.33 18.78
CA ASP A 26 22.33 14.18 20.18
C ASP A 26 20.81 14.22 20.34
N ILE A 27 20.29 13.59 21.40
CA ILE A 27 18.85 13.49 21.63
C ILE A 27 18.20 14.89 21.70
N GLU A 28 18.92 15.88 22.24
CA GLU A 28 18.48 17.28 22.32
C GLU A 28 18.32 17.97 20.96
N ASP A 29 18.98 17.44 19.92
CA ASP A 29 18.90 17.91 18.54
C ASP A 29 17.90 17.09 17.69
N THR A 30 17.16 16.17 18.31
CA THR A 30 16.11 15.37 17.65
C THR A 30 14.73 15.60 18.29
N LEU A 31 13.66 15.43 17.51
CA LEU A 31 12.28 15.47 18.03
C LEU A 31 11.86 14.14 18.69
N ASP A 32 12.75 13.16 18.72
CA ASP A 32 12.46 11.78 19.09
C ASP A 32 12.74 11.54 20.57
N ASN A 33 11.67 11.40 21.37
CA ASN A 33 11.76 11.28 22.82
C ASN A 33 11.73 9.81 23.28
N ARG A 34 12.79 9.06 22.96
CA ARG A 34 13.00 7.66 23.40
C ARG A 34 13.33 7.50 24.89
N GLN A 35 13.32 8.58 25.68
CA GLN A 35 13.64 8.60 27.13
C GLN A 35 15.05 8.07 27.45
N LEU A 36 15.98 8.17 26.51
CA LEU A 36 17.39 7.85 26.67
C LEU A 36 18.17 9.12 27.01
N THR A 37 19.34 8.95 27.65
CA THR A 37 20.26 10.06 27.95
C THR A 37 21.29 10.24 26.84
N ASP A 38 21.73 9.14 26.23
CA ASP A 38 22.60 9.09 25.06
C ASP A 38 21.93 8.22 23.98
N ALA A 39 21.98 8.64 22.71
CA ALA A 39 21.48 7.86 21.59
C ALA A 39 22.25 6.54 21.40
N LEU A 40 23.49 6.46 21.91
CA LEU A 40 24.32 5.26 21.90
C LEU A 40 23.91 4.22 22.97
N ASP A 41 23.04 4.57 23.91
CA ASP A 41 22.52 3.62 24.91
C ASP A 41 21.50 2.63 24.31
N GLU A 42 21.01 2.88 23.11
CA GLU A 42 20.07 1.99 22.43
C GLU A 42 20.81 0.79 21.79
N GLY A 43 20.52 -0.40 22.29
CA GLY A 43 20.97 -1.65 21.68
C GLY A 43 19.93 -2.20 20.70
N TYR A 44 20.33 -2.46 19.45
CA TYR A 44 19.54 -3.30 18.56
C TYR A 44 19.66 -4.76 18.99
N SER A 45 18.55 -5.39 19.37
CA SER A 45 18.46 -6.84 19.55
C SER A 45 17.90 -7.45 18.27
N PRO A 46 18.72 -8.15 17.46
CA PRO A 46 18.21 -8.84 16.28
C PRO A 46 17.15 -9.88 16.66
N PRO A 47 16.26 -10.26 15.73
CA PRO A 47 15.33 -11.35 15.97
C PRO A 47 16.07 -12.65 16.34
N GLU A 48 15.57 -13.38 17.34
CA GLU A 48 16.08 -14.69 17.79
C GLU A 48 15.99 -15.80 16.73
N ARG A 49 15.37 -15.50 15.58
CA ARG A 49 15.23 -16.41 14.45
C ARG A 49 15.26 -15.63 13.13
N PRO A 50 15.89 -16.19 12.09
CA PRO A 50 15.92 -15.53 10.80
C PRO A 50 14.52 -15.54 10.17
N TRP A 51 14.18 -14.46 9.47
CA TRP A 51 12.86 -14.29 8.85
C TRP A 51 12.85 -14.85 7.44
N ALA A 52 11.72 -15.45 7.04
CA ALA A 52 11.46 -15.95 5.69
C ALA A 52 12.50 -16.93 5.12
N VAL A 53 13.34 -17.55 5.96
CA VAL A 53 14.35 -18.53 5.52
C VAL A 53 13.73 -19.79 4.93
N GLU A 54 12.52 -20.12 5.38
CA GLU A 54 11.74 -21.25 4.83
C GLU A 54 10.65 -20.78 3.85
N ASP A 55 10.66 -19.51 3.44
CA ASP A 55 9.75 -19.02 2.41
C ASP A 55 10.25 -19.41 1.00
N ARG A 56 9.33 -19.43 0.05
CA ARG A 56 9.65 -19.73 -1.36
C ARG A 56 10.44 -18.57 -1.97
N GLY A 57 11.42 -18.88 -2.81
CA GLY A 57 12.25 -17.88 -3.49
C GLY A 57 13.62 -17.68 -2.85
N THR A 58 13.95 -18.53 -1.87
CA THR A 58 15.27 -18.57 -1.24
C THR A 58 16.28 -19.35 -2.08
N THR A 59 15.82 -20.19 -3.03
CA THR A 59 16.68 -20.94 -3.95
C THR A 59 16.69 -20.36 -5.37
N ALA A 60 17.78 -20.58 -6.11
CA ALA A 60 17.92 -20.10 -7.49
C ALA A 60 16.85 -20.66 -8.44
N ALA A 61 16.44 -21.92 -8.23
CA ALA A 61 15.39 -22.54 -9.03
C ALA A 61 14.03 -21.88 -8.78
N GLU A 62 13.70 -21.59 -7.53
CA GLU A 62 12.43 -20.92 -7.19
C GLU A 62 12.38 -19.47 -7.68
N GLN A 63 13.52 -18.76 -7.70
CA GLN A 63 13.57 -17.41 -8.29
C GLN A 63 13.37 -17.44 -9.80
N HIS A 64 13.93 -18.46 -10.48
CA HIS A 64 13.74 -18.66 -11.90
C HIS A 64 12.29 -19.00 -12.25
N ASP A 65 11.69 -19.93 -11.50
CA ASP A 65 10.33 -20.41 -11.75
C ASP A 65 9.26 -19.44 -11.20
N GLY A 66 9.64 -18.60 -10.24
CA GLY A 66 8.75 -17.69 -9.54
C GLY A 66 7.76 -18.40 -8.61
N GLU A 67 6.88 -17.60 -8.01
CA GLU A 67 5.74 -18.07 -7.24
C GLU A 67 4.46 -17.99 -8.09
N SER A 68 3.64 -19.04 -8.04
CA SER A 68 2.32 -19.07 -8.65
C SER A 68 1.38 -18.07 -7.99
N LEU A 69 0.43 -17.52 -8.77
CA LEU A 69 -0.62 -16.64 -8.24
C LEU A 69 -1.40 -17.30 -7.09
N ASP A 70 -1.80 -18.56 -7.23
CA ASP A 70 -2.55 -19.30 -6.20
C ASP A 70 -1.79 -19.39 -4.87
N GLY A 71 -0.47 -19.59 -4.94
CA GLY A 71 0.42 -19.60 -3.78
C GLY A 71 0.46 -18.24 -3.06
N ARG A 72 0.49 -17.14 -3.82
CA ARG A 72 0.43 -15.78 -3.26
C ARG A 72 -0.91 -15.52 -2.58
N LEU A 73 -2.01 -15.90 -3.23
CA LEU A 73 -3.37 -15.75 -2.71
C LEU A 73 -3.59 -16.58 -1.44
N ALA A 74 -3.03 -17.79 -1.36
CA ALA A 74 -3.16 -18.63 -0.17
C ALA A 74 -2.50 -18.04 1.09
N ARG A 75 -1.57 -17.11 0.93
CA ARG A 75 -0.90 -16.39 2.03
C ARG A 75 -1.57 -15.06 2.39
N GLU A 76 -2.49 -14.59 1.57
CA GLU A 76 -3.23 -13.35 1.82
C GLU A 76 -4.07 -13.49 3.10
N LEU A 77 -3.98 -12.48 3.96
CA LEU A 77 -4.87 -12.36 5.11
C LEU A 77 -6.02 -11.44 4.70
N PRO A 78 -7.27 -11.73 5.13
CA PRO A 78 -8.38 -10.80 4.92
C PRO A 78 -8.05 -9.43 5.50
N ASP A 79 -8.43 -8.37 4.77
CA ASP A 79 -8.34 -7.02 5.31
C ASP A 79 -9.16 -6.92 6.61
N SER A 80 -8.53 -6.40 7.66
CA SER A 80 -9.23 -6.08 8.91
C SER A 80 -10.06 -4.82 8.70
N SER A 81 -11.38 -4.91 8.86
CA SER A 81 -12.30 -3.76 8.77
C SER A 81 -12.19 -2.80 9.97
N ASP A 82 -11.08 -2.80 10.70
CA ASP A 82 -10.89 -2.06 11.96
C ASP A 82 -10.60 -0.58 11.72
N THR A 83 -11.30 0.06 10.77
CA THR A 83 -11.56 1.49 10.91
C THR A 83 -12.70 1.61 11.92
N VAL A 84 -12.35 1.70 13.20
CA VAL A 84 -13.31 2.08 14.25
C VAL A 84 -13.61 3.56 14.04
N GLY A 85 -14.54 3.85 13.15
CA GLY A 85 -15.14 5.17 13.10
C GLY A 85 -15.77 5.50 14.46
N ASP A 86 -15.87 6.78 14.79
CA ASP A 86 -16.59 7.27 15.97
C ASP A 86 -18.12 7.05 15.87
N GLY A 87 -18.58 6.44 14.78
CA GLY A 87 -19.98 6.19 14.46
C GLY A 87 -20.70 7.43 13.93
N ILE A 88 -19.97 8.53 13.69
CA ILE A 88 -20.48 9.81 13.26
C ILE A 88 -19.85 10.14 11.90
N GLY A 89 -20.67 10.07 10.86
CA GLY A 89 -20.29 10.61 9.55
C GLY A 89 -19.52 9.68 8.63
N ASP A 90 -19.16 10.22 7.47
CA ASP A 90 -18.63 9.51 6.30
C ASP A 90 -17.09 9.35 6.31
N LEU A 91 -16.39 10.11 7.15
CA LEU A 91 -14.93 10.12 7.26
C LEU A 91 -14.47 9.65 8.65
N PRO A 92 -13.82 8.47 8.77
CA PRO A 92 -13.16 8.05 10.00
C PRO A 92 -12.11 9.07 10.46
N ASP A 93 -12.11 9.41 11.74
CA ASP A 93 -11.22 10.42 12.38
C ASP A 93 -11.35 11.85 11.80
N GLY A 94 -12.40 12.13 11.03
CA GLY A 94 -12.74 13.46 10.52
C GLY A 94 -13.61 14.28 11.48
N ASP A 95 -14.00 15.49 11.05
CA ASP A 95 -14.90 16.36 11.82
C ASP A 95 -16.37 15.86 11.87
N GLY A 96 -16.62 14.60 11.49
CA GLY A 96 -17.90 13.91 11.65
C GLY A 96 -19.05 14.60 10.93
N GLU A 97 -18.97 14.79 9.61
CA GLU A 97 -20.13 15.26 8.84
C GLU A 97 -21.18 14.16 8.79
N LEU A 98 -22.40 14.45 9.28
CA LEU A 98 -23.49 13.48 9.28
C LEU A 98 -23.72 12.93 7.86
N TRP A 99 -24.00 11.63 7.78
CA TRP A 99 -24.47 11.00 6.54
C TRP A 99 -25.69 11.77 6.04
N ASP A 100 -25.54 12.47 4.92
CA ASP A 100 -26.65 13.15 4.28
C ASP A 100 -27.37 12.20 3.31
N THR A 101 -28.36 12.74 2.60
CA THR A 101 -29.10 11.98 1.59
C THR A 101 -28.44 12.02 0.22
N GLU A 102 -27.21 12.51 0.09
CA GLU A 102 -26.44 12.59 -1.16
C GLU A 102 -25.45 11.43 -1.30
N VAL A 103 -25.20 10.68 -0.22
CA VAL A 103 -24.34 9.48 -0.22
C VAL A 103 -25.17 8.20 -0.12
N GLY A 104 -24.97 7.28 -1.08
CA GLY A 104 -25.59 5.97 -1.09
C GLY A 104 -24.82 4.93 -0.27
N THR A 105 -25.52 4.08 0.48
CA THR A 105 -24.92 2.91 1.17
C THR A 105 -25.02 1.63 0.36
N VAL A 106 -25.90 1.60 -0.63
CA VAL A 106 -26.10 0.45 -1.51
C VAL A 106 -25.27 0.66 -2.76
N ARG A 107 -24.32 -0.24 -2.98
CA ARG A 107 -23.49 -0.25 -4.19
C ARG A 107 -24.37 -0.38 -5.44
N ALA A 108 -24.08 0.41 -6.46
CA ALA A 108 -24.70 0.28 -7.78
C ALA A 108 -24.19 -0.97 -8.52
N GLY A 109 -25.08 -1.62 -9.26
CA GLY A 109 -24.74 -2.69 -10.18
C GLY A 109 -24.34 -2.19 -11.57
N ARG A 110 -24.36 -3.11 -12.54
CA ARG A 110 -24.10 -2.79 -13.94
C ARG A 110 -25.20 -1.87 -14.46
N LEU A 111 -24.81 -0.70 -14.97
CA LEU A 111 -25.73 0.23 -15.61
C LEU A 111 -25.88 -0.11 -17.09
N THR A 112 -27.11 -0.31 -17.54
CA THR A 112 -27.43 -0.52 -18.96
C THR A 112 -28.43 0.53 -19.42
N ARG A 113 -28.41 0.85 -20.71
CA ARG A 113 -29.43 1.69 -21.31
C ARG A 113 -29.97 1.00 -22.53
N GLN A 114 -31.29 0.97 -22.65
CA GLN A 114 -31.92 0.71 -23.93
C GLN A 114 -31.85 2.00 -24.74
N LEU A 115 -30.94 2.04 -25.71
CA LEU A 115 -30.75 3.19 -26.60
C LEU A 115 -31.98 3.35 -27.49
N ASP A 116 -32.88 4.28 -27.17
CA ASP A 116 -33.83 4.81 -28.15
C ASP A 116 -33.14 5.88 -28.99
N ILE A 117 -33.36 5.85 -30.30
CA ILE A 117 -32.72 6.77 -31.26
C ILE A 117 -33.30 8.19 -31.15
N ASP A 118 -34.52 8.31 -30.62
CA ASP A 118 -35.27 9.56 -30.56
C ASP A 118 -35.11 10.30 -29.20
N GLU A 119 -34.49 9.67 -28.20
CA GLU A 119 -34.29 10.25 -26.86
C GLU A 119 -32.80 10.24 -26.46
N PRO A 120 -32.07 11.34 -26.74
CA PRO A 120 -30.61 11.36 -26.71
C PRO A 120 -30.00 11.62 -25.33
N ASP A 121 -30.73 11.43 -24.23
CA ASP A 121 -30.11 11.60 -22.91
C ASP A 121 -29.05 10.51 -22.70
N THR A 122 -27.79 10.88 -22.92
CA THR A 122 -26.64 9.99 -22.82
C THR A 122 -26.23 9.70 -21.39
N MET A 123 -26.82 10.40 -20.42
CA MET A 123 -26.42 10.36 -19.01
C MET A 123 -27.30 9.43 -18.17
N ALA A 124 -28.44 8.98 -18.69
CA ALA A 124 -29.33 8.05 -18.00
C ALA A 124 -28.92 6.59 -18.19
N GLY A 125 -29.13 5.76 -17.18
CA GLY A 125 -28.91 4.31 -17.21
C GLY A 125 -29.71 3.60 -16.12
N GLU A 126 -30.08 2.35 -16.37
CA GLU A 126 -30.80 1.47 -15.45
C GLU A 126 -29.84 0.46 -14.83
N ASP A 127 -29.88 0.35 -13.51
CA ASP A 127 -29.14 -0.66 -12.76
C ASP A 127 -29.79 -2.04 -12.94
N VAL A 128 -29.05 -3.00 -13.51
CA VAL A 128 -29.49 -4.39 -13.71
C VAL A 128 -28.79 -5.37 -12.77
N GLY A 129 -28.17 -4.88 -11.70
CA GLY A 129 -27.56 -5.67 -10.63
C GLY A 129 -26.08 -6.01 -10.84
N ILE A 130 -25.51 -6.68 -9.84
CA ILE A 130 -24.10 -7.07 -9.79
C ILE A 130 -23.87 -8.31 -10.66
N ASP A 131 -22.90 -8.26 -11.57
CA ASP A 131 -22.60 -9.34 -12.53
C ASP A 131 -21.80 -10.53 -11.95
N GLY A 132 -21.60 -10.56 -10.64
CA GLY A 132 -20.93 -11.66 -9.92
C GLY A 132 -19.43 -11.83 -10.18
N ALA A 133 -18.85 -11.07 -11.12
CA ALA A 133 -17.41 -10.97 -11.31
C ALA A 133 -16.77 -10.03 -10.27
N ALA A 134 -15.44 -10.07 -10.15
CA ALA A 134 -14.72 -9.04 -9.42
C ALA A 134 -14.98 -7.70 -10.11
N ALA A 135 -15.48 -6.74 -9.33
CA ALA A 135 -15.73 -5.39 -9.80
C ALA A 135 -14.41 -4.67 -10.12
N SER A 136 -14.43 -3.78 -11.11
CA SER A 136 -13.36 -2.78 -11.19
C SER A 136 -13.42 -1.86 -9.96
N ALA A 137 -12.31 -1.20 -9.64
CA ALA A 137 -12.27 -0.22 -8.57
C ALA A 137 -13.32 0.90 -8.78
N GLU A 138 -13.51 1.32 -10.03
CA GLU A 138 -14.47 2.36 -10.41
C GLU A 138 -15.91 1.88 -10.19
N GLU A 139 -16.23 0.64 -10.57
CA GLU A 139 -17.56 0.08 -10.37
C GLU A 139 -17.86 -0.18 -8.88
N ALA A 140 -16.85 -0.56 -8.10
CA ALA A 140 -16.98 -0.72 -6.66
C ALA A 140 -17.19 0.59 -5.90
N ALA A 141 -16.75 1.72 -6.47
CA ALA A 141 -16.90 3.05 -5.87
C ALA A 141 -18.31 3.63 -6.06
N MET A 142 -19.10 3.14 -7.01
CA MET A 142 -20.42 3.71 -7.35
C MET A 142 -21.53 3.22 -6.40
N HIS A 143 -22.34 4.15 -5.88
CA HIS A 143 -23.44 3.88 -4.96
C HIS A 143 -24.74 4.56 -5.41
N VAL A 144 -25.88 3.95 -5.08
CA VAL A 144 -27.22 4.47 -5.40
C VAL A 144 -27.69 5.39 -4.28
N VAL A 145 -28.05 6.61 -4.66
CA VAL A 145 -28.67 7.60 -3.78
C VAL A 145 -30.19 7.52 -3.93
N SER A 146 -30.91 7.28 -2.83
CA SER A 146 -32.38 7.19 -2.86
C SER A 146 -33.02 8.57 -2.82
N ASP A 147 -34.07 8.78 -3.63
CA ASP A 147 -34.79 10.06 -3.76
C ASP A 147 -35.72 10.39 -2.56
N GLY A 148 -35.37 9.92 -1.35
CA GLY A 148 -36.09 10.20 -0.11
C GLY A 148 -37.40 9.41 0.11
N ARG A 149 -37.63 8.31 -0.62
CA ARG A 149 -38.75 7.40 -0.36
C ARG A 149 -38.25 6.07 0.17
N ILE A 150 -38.21 5.96 1.49
CA ILE A 150 -38.10 4.69 2.22
C ILE A 150 -39.46 3.98 2.16
#